data_AF-E9HYF9-F1
#
_entry.id   AF-E9HYF9-F1
#
_cell.length_a   1.000
_cell.length_b   1.000
_cell.length_c   1.000
_cell.angle_alpha   90.00
_cell.angle_beta   90.00
_cell.angle_gamma   90.00
#
_symmetry.space_group_name_H-M   'P 1'
#
loop_
_entity.id
_entity.type
_entity.pdbx_description
1 polymer ?
#
loop_
_entity_poly.entity_id
_entity_poly.type
_entity_poly.pdbx_seq_one_letter_code
_entity_poly.pdbx_strand_id
1 'polypeptide(L)'
;MAYLRSSVRLVCALWPIKVDVMQYANLCLEVDDRVEDAYRLLQLAEIDNDEPVMISCVQKLNSQQSQINEAKVARHRVPSINYAVGLVMIHLHRDAQGLIHQMQCVILSWDECFREEVSRRKWGLSFEPVAFGFCLDQPFYHIIPYYRHSGLLYQAEVENNLYVPQESLLLHPSGIYHDYWDVQHIDYGLGIYFELFDGRRYVPNDEHKAHFPDDDAAALSLIQEIYGVEYLLIDE
;
A
#
# COMPACT_ATOMS: atom_id res chain seq x y z
N MET A 1 0.42 -25.81 4.28
CA MET A 1 1.47 -25.48 3.31
C MET A 1 2.70 -24.85 3.95
N ALA A 2 2.60 -23.79 4.76
CA ALA A 2 3.74 -23.10 5.37
C ALA A 2 4.69 -23.99 6.20
N TYR A 3 4.14 -24.85 7.06
CA TYR A 3 4.94 -25.79 7.89
C TYR A 3 5.76 -26.78 7.05
N LEU A 4 5.24 -27.27 5.93
CA LEU A 4 5.97 -28.18 5.04
C LEU A 4 7.16 -27.48 4.38
N ARG A 5 7.00 -26.22 3.95
CA ARG A 5 8.07 -25.43 3.31
C ARG A 5 9.22 -25.11 4.27
N SER A 6 8.91 -24.81 5.53
CA SER A 6 9.95 -24.59 6.56
C SER A 6 10.76 -25.86 6.84
N SER A 7 10.12 -27.03 6.85
CA SER A 7 10.81 -28.31 7.02
C SER A 7 11.70 -28.66 5.82
N VAL A 8 11.22 -28.45 4.59
CA VAL A 8 12.01 -28.68 3.36
C VAL A 8 13.22 -27.73 3.30
N ARG A 9 13.04 -26.45 3.67
CA ARG A 9 14.14 -25.48 3.76
C ARG A 9 15.22 -25.92 4.75
N LEU A 10 14.81 -26.41 5.93
CA LEU A 10 15.75 -26.89 6.94
C LEU A 10 16.54 -28.11 6.45
N VAL A 11 15.87 -29.05 5.78
CA VAL A 11 16.54 -30.22 5.18
C VAL A 11 17.56 -29.78 4.13
N CYS A 12 17.19 -28.86 3.22
CA CYS A 12 18.10 -28.30 2.22
C CYS A 12 19.30 -27.58 2.83
N ALA A 13 19.13 -26.92 3.98
CA ALA A 13 20.21 -26.21 4.66
C ALA A 13 21.16 -27.16 5.41
N LEU A 14 20.63 -28.21 6.04
CA LEU A 14 21.42 -29.18 6.80
C LEU A 14 22.11 -30.19 5.88
N TRP A 15 21.49 -30.50 4.74
CA TRP A 15 21.98 -31.51 3.81
C TRP A 15 21.66 -31.09 2.35
N PRO A 16 22.51 -30.25 1.73
CA PRO A 16 22.23 -29.63 0.44
C PRO A 16 22.44 -30.60 -0.72
N ILE A 17 21.56 -31.59 -0.85
CA ILE A 17 21.50 -32.43 -2.05
C ILE A 17 21.03 -31.57 -3.21
N LYS A 18 21.86 -31.48 -4.25
CA LYS A 18 21.62 -30.64 -5.44
C LYS A 18 20.20 -30.76 -5.99
N VAL A 19 19.69 -31.99 -6.14
CA VAL A 19 18.33 -32.25 -6.66
C VAL A 19 17.24 -31.64 -5.79
N ASP A 20 17.34 -31.80 -4.47
CA ASP A 20 16.32 -31.33 -3.52
C ASP A 20 16.32 -29.79 -3.42
N VAL A 21 17.51 -29.18 -3.45
CA VAL A 21 17.67 -27.73 -3.45
C VAL A 21 17.11 -27.12 -4.73
N MET A 22 17.33 -27.74 -5.89
CA MET A 22 16.75 -27.29 -7.16
C MET A 22 15.21 -27.40 -7.15
N GLN A 23 14.65 -28.48 -6.59
CA GLN A 23 13.19 -28.60 -6.44
C GLN A 23 12.62 -27.54 -5.52
N TYR A 24 13.27 -27.27 -4.38
CA TYR A 24 12.88 -26.20 -3.47
C TYR A 24 12.91 -24.83 -4.15
N ALA A 25 13.97 -24.54 -4.91
CA ALA A 25 14.09 -23.28 -5.61
C ALA A 25 13.03 -23.09 -6.69
N ASN A 26 12.70 -24.13 -7.46
CA ASN A 26 11.59 -24.09 -8.41
C ASN A 26 10.25 -23.81 -7.72
N LEU A 27 9.99 -24.43 -6.57
CA LEU A 27 8.78 -24.17 -5.79
C LEU A 27 8.70 -22.70 -5.32
N CYS A 28 9.83 -22.14 -4.86
CA CYS A 28 9.93 -20.73 -4.48
C CYS A 28 9.68 -19.78 -5.66
N LEU A 29 10.18 -20.12 -6.85
CA LEU A 29 9.97 -19.35 -8.08
C LEU A 29 8.50 -19.40 -8.55
N GLU A 30 7.86 -20.56 -8.50
CA GLU A 30 6.46 -20.73 -8.91
C GLU A 30 5.48 -19.88 -8.09
N VAL A 31 5.75 -19.73 -6.80
CA VAL A 31 4.85 -19.02 -5.87
C VAL A 31 5.34 -17.64 -5.48
N ASP A 32 6.44 -17.18 -6.09
CA ASP A 32 7.08 -15.88 -5.86
C ASP A 32 7.34 -15.56 -4.38
N ASP A 33 7.81 -16.56 -3.63
CA ASP A 33 8.06 -16.46 -2.19
C ASP A 33 9.43 -17.02 -1.83
N ARG A 34 10.18 -16.31 -0.99
CA ARG A 34 11.52 -16.67 -0.51
C ARG A 34 12.54 -16.99 -1.61
N VAL A 35 12.47 -16.30 -2.74
CA VAL A 35 13.40 -16.46 -3.88
C VAL A 35 14.85 -16.19 -3.47
N GLU A 36 15.09 -15.23 -2.58
CA GLU A 36 16.42 -14.92 -2.02
C GLU A 36 16.98 -16.09 -1.18
N ASP A 37 16.16 -16.73 -0.35
CA ASP A 37 16.56 -17.90 0.43
C ASP A 37 16.90 -19.07 -0.50
N ALA A 38 16.08 -19.31 -1.53
CA ALA A 38 16.32 -20.33 -2.54
C ALA A 38 17.62 -20.10 -3.30
N TYR A 39 17.90 -18.87 -3.71
CA TYR A 39 19.15 -18.49 -4.37
C TYR A 39 20.37 -18.79 -3.50
N ARG A 40 20.34 -18.42 -2.22
CA ARG A 40 21.43 -18.74 -1.28
C ARG A 40 21.64 -20.23 -1.08
N LEU A 41 20.57 -21.02 -1.04
CA LEU A 41 20.68 -22.47 -0.94
C LEU A 41 21.27 -23.10 -2.20
N LEU A 42 20.91 -22.61 -3.40
CA LEU A 42 21.54 -23.04 -4.66
C LEU A 42 23.04 -22.76 -4.67
N GLN A 43 23.46 -21.59 -4.18
CA GLN A 43 24.88 -21.24 -4.02
C GLN A 43 25.60 -22.18 -3.05
N LEU A 44 24.99 -22.47 -1.89
CA LEU A 44 25.52 -23.39 -0.88
C LEU A 44 25.63 -24.83 -1.41
N ALA A 45 24.72 -25.24 -2.29
CA ALA A 45 24.75 -26.55 -2.93
C ALA A 45 25.70 -26.61 -4.14
N GLU A 46 26.45 -25.54 -4.43
CA GLU A 46 27.38 -25.45 -5.57
C GLU A 46 26.70 -25.81 -6.90
N ILE A 47 25.48 -25.30 -7.11
CA ILE A 47 24.79 -25.34 -8.40
C ILE A 47 25.46 -24.36 -9.35
N ASP A 48 25.63 -24.77 -10.61
CA ASP A 48 26.26 -23.94 -11.64
C ASP A 48 25.42 -22.67 -11.89
N ASN A 49 26.10 -21.56 -12.19
CA ASN A 49 25.45 -20.31 -12.54
C ASN A 49 24.68 -20.40 -13.86
N ASP A 50 25.08 -21.33 -14.74
CA ASP A 50 24.43 -21.56 -16.03
C ASP A 50 23.19 -22.48 -15.92
N GLU A 51 22.91 -23.03 -14.74
CA GLU A 51 21.70 -23.85 -14.53
C GLU A 51 20.43 -22.98 -14.64
N PRO A 52 19.37 -23.46 -15.34
CA PRO A 52 18.17 -22.65 -15.59
C PRO A 52 17.50 -22.11 -14.32
N VAL A 53 17.53 -22.89 -13.23
CA VAL A 53 16.94 -22.48 -11.94
C VAL A 53 17.73 -21.34 -11.29
N MET A 54 19.07 -21.34 -11.43
CA MET A 54 19.93 -20.28 -10.92
C MET A 54 19.70 -18.98 -11.70
N ILE A 55 19.69 -19.07 -13.04
CA ILE A 55 19.38 -17.93 -13.93
C ILE A 55 18.01 -17.34 -13.58
N SER A 56 17.00 -18.19 -13.38
CA SER A 56 15.64 -17.75 -13.04
C SER A 56 15.59 -17.05 -11.68
N CYS A 57 16.27 -17.56 -10.66
CA CYS A 57 16.41 -16.89 -9.37
C CYS A 57 17.07 -15.52 -9.51
N VAL A 58 18.19 -15.42 -10.24
CA VAL A 58 18.91 -14.15 -10.44
C VAL A 58 18.04 -13.13 -11.19
N GLN A 59 17.39 -13.54 -12.27
CA GLN A 59 16.49 -12.67 -13.03
C GLN A 59 15.35 -12.16 -12.15
N LYS A 60 14.77 -13.03 -11.33
CA LYS A 60 13.68 -12.68 -10.43
C LYS A 60 14.14 -11.72 -9.33
N LEU A 61 15.29 -11.97 -8.71
CA LEU A 61 15.90 -11.07 -7.72
C LEU A 61 16.24 -9.70 -8.32
N ASN A 62 16.81 -9.66 -9.52
CA ASN A 62 17.09 -8.41 -10.22
C ASN A 62 15.80 -7.65 -10.55
N SER A 63 14.74 -8.35 -10.95
CA SER A 63 13.42 -7.75 -11.18
C SER A 63 12.83 -7.18 -9.89
N GLN A 64 12.89 -7.93 -8.78
CA GLN A 64 12.46 -7.45 -7.46
C GLN A 64 13.29 -6.24 -7.00
N GLN A 65 14.60 -6.24 -7.21
CA GLN A 65 15.47 -5.12 -6.87
C GLN A 65 15.19 -3.88 -7.75
N SER A 66 14.90 -4.07 -9.03
CA SER A 66 14.45 -2.98 -9.91
C SER A 66 13.16 -2.37 -9.42
N GLN A 67 12.18 -3.20 -9.02
CA GLN A 67 10.91 -2.73 -8.46
C GLN A 67 11.13 -1.97 -7.13
N ILE A 68 12.04 -2.43 -6.27
CA ILE A 68 12.42 -1.72 -5.03
C ILE A 68 13.06 -0.37 -5.35
N ASN A 69 13.95 -0.33 -6.36
CA ASN A 69 14.62 0.90 -6.76
C ASN A 69 13.65 1.90 -7.39
N GLU A 70 12.74 1.44 -8.24
CA GLU A 70 11.63 2.24 -8.79
C GLU A 70 10.72 2.77 -7.66
N ALA A 71 10.43 1.94 -6.66
CA ALA A 71 9.69 2.34 -5.47
C ALA A 71 10.45 3.31 -4.55
N LYS A 72 11.72 3.60 -4.81
CA LYS A 72 12.51 4.62 -4.09
C LYS A 72 12.65 5.94 -4.85
N VAL A 73 12.21 6.00 -6.11
CA VAL A 73 12.27 7.24 -6.90
C VAL A 73 11.22 8.21 -6.37
N ALA A 74 11.62 9.47 -6.15
CA ALA A 74 10.70 10.52 -5.75
C ALA A 74 9.61 10.73 -6.82
N ARG A 75 8.35 10.77 -6.38
CA ARG A 75 7.16 10.94 -7.21
C ARG A 75 6.63 12.36 -7.05
N HIS A 76 6.87 13.17 -8.08
CA HIS A 76 6.40 14.54 -8.12
C HIS A 76 4.95 14.62 -8.57
N ARG A 77 4.19 15.55 -7.98
CA ARG A 77 2.77 15.71 -8.30
C ARG A 77 2.58 16.20 -9.73
N VAL A 78 1.63 15.60 -10.44
CA VAL A 78 1.11 16.12 -11.70
C VAL A 78 -0.24 16.82 -11.47
N PRO A 79 -0.65 17.76 -12.33
CA PRO A 79 -1.86 18.56 -12.10
C PRO A 79 -3.17 17.77 -11.95
N SER A 80 -3.24 16.52 -12.44
CA SER A 80 -4.41 15.67 -12.31
C SER A 80 -4.61 15.09 -10.92
N ILE A 81 -3.55 15.02 -10.09
CA ILE A 81 -3.61 14.52 -8.72
C ILE A 81 -4.23 15.59 -7.81
N ASN A 82 -5.47 15.38 -7.39
CA ASN A 82 -6.22 16.35 -6.58
C ASN A 82 -5.91 16.27 -5.08
N TYR A 83 -5.55 15.10 -4.57
CA TYR A 83 -5.39 14.86 -3.13
C TYR A 83 -3.97 14.47 -2.79
N ALA A 84 -3.58 14.68 -1.54
CA ALA A 84 -2.23 14.45 -1.06
C ALA A 84 -2.17 13.30 -0.04
N VAL A 85 -1.03 12.63 0.00
CA VAL A 85 -0.69 11.63 1.02
C VAL A 85 -0.87 12.20 2.42
N GLY A 86 -1.38 11.36 3.33
CA GLY A 86 -1.65 11.71 4.72
C GLY A 86 -2.98 12.42 4.94
N LEU A 87 -3.69 12.88 3.90
CA LEU A 87 -5.00 13.47 4.06
C LEU A 87 -6.03 12.43 4.53
N VAL A 88 -6.87 12.87 5.45
CA VAL A 88 -8.08 12.17 5.84
C VAL A 88 -9.18 12.47 4.83
N MET A 89 -9.79 11.42 4.31
CA MET A 89 -10.81 11.47 3.28
C MET A 89 -12.06 10.71 3.71
N ILE A 90 -13.16 10.99 3.03
CA ILE A 90 -14.36 10.16 3.00
C ILE A 90 -14.32 9.37 1.70
N HIS A 91 -14.29 8.05 1.80
CA HIS A 91 -14.44 7.13 0.68
C HIS A 91 -15.92 6.77 0.48
N LEU A 92 -16.42 7.03 -0.73
CA LEU A 92 -17.74 6.65 -1.20
C LEU A 92 -17.67 5.30 -1.89
N HIS A 93 -18.12 4.24 -1.20
CA HIS A 93 -18.16 2.89 -1.76
C HIS A 93 -19.59 2.44 -2.02
N ARG A 94 -19.77 1.52 -2.98
CA ARG A 94 -21.06 0.93 -3.30
C ARG A 94 -21.09 -0.51 -2.81
N ASP A 95 -22.11 -0.86 -2.04
CA ASP A 95 -22.33 -2.25 -1.65
C ASP A 95 -22.86 -3.09 -2.82
N ALA A 96 -23.02 -4.40 -2.58
CA ALA A 96 -23.55 -5.35 -3.56
C ALA A 96 -24.99 -5.02 -4.02
N GLN A 97 -25.71 -4.15 -3.30
CA GLN A 97 -27.05 -3.68 -3.64
C GLN A 97 -27.02 -2.34 -4.40
N GLY A 98 -25.83 -1.76 -4.61
CA GLY A 98 -25.61 -0.49 -5.30
C GLY A 98 -25.84 0.75 -4.43
N LEU A 99 -26.07 0.57 -3.12
CA LEU A 99 -26.22 1.68 -2.17
C LEU A 99 -24.86 2.28 -1.87
N ILE A 100 -24.83 3.61 -1.79
CA ILE A 100 -23.60 4.37 -1.50
C ILE A 100 -23.44 4.45 0.02
N HIS A 101 -22.30 3.98 0.51
CA HIS A 101 -21.86 4.06 1.89
C HIS A 101 -20.62 4.95 2.00
N GLN A 102 -20.49 5.58 3.16
CA GLN A 102 -19.38 6.47 3.47
C GLN A 102 -18.48 5.84 4.52
N MET A 103 -17.18 5.94 4.30
CA MET A 103 -16.17 5.45 5.24
C MET A 103 -15.03 6.45 5.31
N GLN A 104 -14.55 6.73 6.53
CA GLN A 104 -13.35 7.55 6.70
C GLN A 104 -12.12 6.73 6.29
N CYS A 105 -11.13 7.38 5.73
CA CYS A 105 -9.87 6.74 5.35
C CYS A 105 -8.72 7.75 5.33
N VAL A 106 -7.48 7.25 5.27
CA VAL A 106 -6.28 8.06 5.03
C VAL A 106 -5.64 7.66 3.71
N ILE A 107 -5.16 8.65 2.94
CA ILE A 107 -4.40 8.39 1.72
C ILE A 107 -2.97 7.96 2.07
N LEU A 108 -2.57 6.78 1.59
CA LEU A 108 -1.20 6.30 1.68
C LEU A 108 -0.34 6.69 0.49
N SER A 109 -0.89 6.61 -0.72
CA SER A 109 -0.16 6.90 -1.97
C SER A 109 -1.14 7.07 -3.11
N TRP A 110 -0.65 7.56 -4.25
CA TRP A 110 -1.43 7.76 -5.46
C TRP A 110 -0.70 7.24 -6.69
N ASP A 111 -1.46 6.95 -7.75
CA ASP A 111 -0.99 6.63 -9.09
C ASP A 111 -1.71 7.53 -10.11
N GLU A 112 -0.99 7.99 -11.14
CA GLU A 112 -1.53 8.89 -12.17
C GLU A 112 -2.65 8.26 -12.99
N CYS A 113 -2.65 6.93 -13.10
CA CYS A 113 -3.67 6.13 -13.76
C CYS A 113 -3.74 4.73 -13.14
N PHE A 114 -4.78 3.96 -13.49
CA PHE A 114 -4.97 2.60 -13.00
C PHE A 114 -3.81 1.66 -13.37
N ARG A 115 -3.17 1.03 -12.38
CA ARG A 115 -2.05 0.07 -12.58
C ARG A 115 -2.43 -1.37 -12.18
N GLU A 116 -3.03 -2.11 -13.12
CA GLU A 116 -3.57 -3.47 -12.89
C GLU A 116 -2.53 -4.48 -12.34
N GLU A 117 -1.34 -4.57 -12.93
CA GLU A 117 -0.33 -5.57 -12.54
C GLU A 117 0.28 -5.32 -11.16
N VAL A 118 0.53 -4.05 -10.81
CA VAL A 118 1.10 -3.65 -9.52
C VAL A 118 0.09 -3.89 -8.41
N SER A 119 -1.17 -3.51 -8.64
CA SER A 119 -2.23 -3.68 -7.64
C SER A 119 -2.63 -5.16 -7.46
N ARG A 120 -2.60 -5.99 -8.51
CA ARG A 120 -2.79 -7.46 -8.39
C ARG A 120 -1.66 -8.16 -7.63
N ARG A 121 -0.41 -7.80 -7.88
CA ARG A 121 0.76 -8.47 -7.26
C ARG A 121 1.01 -8.01 -5.82
N LYS A 122 0.72 -6.75 -5.48
CA LYS A 122 1.03 -6.18 -4.16
C LYS A 122 -0.02 -6.45 -3.08
N TRP A 123 -1.30 -6.63 -3.45
CA TRP A 123 -2.40 -6.54 -2.47
C TRP A 123 -3.42 -7.68 -2.50
N GLY A 124 -3.20 -8.76 -3.28
CA GLY A 124 -3.99 -9.98 -3.12
C GLY A 124 -5.51 -9.80 -3.19
N LEU A 125 -6.03 -9.21 -4.28
CA LEU A 125 -7.45 -9.28 -4.69
C LEU A 125 -8.51 -9.04 -3.58
N SER A 126 -8.55 -7.83 -3.02
CA SER A 126 -9.79 -7.24 -2.48
C SER A 126 -10.10 -5.93 -3.21
N PHE A 127 -10.43 -6.05 -4.49
CA PHE A 127 -10.87 -4.93 -5.32
C PHE A 127 -12.38 -4.74 -5.21
N GLU A 128 -12.82 -3.55 -4.81
CA GLU A 128 -14.14 -3.02 -5.17
C GLU A 128 -14.29 -2.50 -6.62
N PRO A 129 -13.26 -2.23 -7.47
CA PRO A 129 -13.51 -1.59 -8.75
C PRO A 129 -13.13 -2.46 -9.96
N VAL A 130 -14.00 -3.39 -10.32
CA VAL A 130 -14.25 -3.76 -11.74
C VAL A 130 -15.76 -3.85 -12.04
N ALA A 131 -16.63 -3.88 -11.02
CA ALA A 131 -18.07 -4.09 -11.21
C ALA A 131 -18.91 -2.83 -11.44
N PHE A 132 -18.36 -1.61 -11.29
CA PHE A 132 -19.16 -0.38 -11.22
C PHE A 132 -18.89 0.69 -12.29
N GLY A 133 -18.10 0.41 -13.33
CA GLY A 133 -18.02 1.30 -14.51
C GLY A 133 -17.31 2.64 -14.29
N PHE A 134 -16.37 2.72 -13.33
CA PHE A 134 -15.53 3.91 -13.13
C PHE A 134 -14.59 4.16 -14.32
N CYS A 135 -14.23 5.42 -14.54
CA CYS A 135 -13.25 5.77 -15.56
C CYS A 135 -11.85 5.27 -15.13
N LEU A 136 -11.14 4.54 -15.99
CA LEU A 136 -9.78 4.08 -15.67
C LEU A 136 -8.70 5.12 -16.00
N ASP A 137 -9.05 6.14 -16.80
CA ASP A 137 -8.18 7.25 -17.20
C ASP A 137 -8.32 8.42 -16.20
N GLN A 138 -8.03 8.11 -14.94
CA GLN A 138 -7.98 9.08 -13.85
C GLN A 138 -6.97 8.59 -12.80
N PRO A 139 -6.53 9.46 -11.87
CA PRO A 139 -5.71 9.01 -10.76
C PRO A 139 -6.42 8.03 -9.84
N PHE A 140 -5.64 7.13 -9.25
CA PHE A 140 -6.09 6.17 -8.25
C PHE A 140 -5.27 6.34 -6.97
N TYR A 141 -5.89 6.01 -5.84
CA TYR A 141 -5.30 6.18 -4.52
C TYR A 141 -5.30 4.86 -3.76
N HIS A 142 -4.20 4.59 -3.07
CA HIS A 142 -4.15 3.56 -2.04
C HIS A 142 -4.58 4.20 -0.72
N ILE A 143 -5.63 3.68 -0.11
CA ILE A 143 -6.19 4.22 1.14
C ILE A 143 -6.23 3.15 2.23
N ILE A 144 -6.14 3.58 3.49
CA ILE A 144 -6.48 2.73 4.64
C ILE A 144 -7.83 3.17 5.19
N PRO A 145 -8.85 2.30 5.19
CA PRO A 145 -10.14 2.60 5.81
C PRO A 145 -10.08 2.55 7.35
N TYR A 146 -10.93 3.36 7.98
CA TYR A 146 -11.30 3.24 9.38
C TYR A 146 -12.66 2.54 9.50
N TYR A 147 -12.74 1.53 10.36
CA TYR A 147 -13.96 0.81 10.67
C TYR A 147 -14.45 1.17 12.07
N ARG A 148 -15.71 1.57 12.19
CA ARG A 148 -16.33 1.74 13.51
C ARG A 148 -16.94 0.40 13.96
N HIS A 149 -16.48 -0.14 15.08
CA HIS A 149 -17.08 -1.33 15.69
C HIS A 149 -17.48 -1.02 17.14
N SER A 150 -18.76 -1.22 17.48
CA SER A 150 -19.27 -0.99 18.85
C SER A 150 -18.98 0.41 19.42
N GLY A 151 -19.02 1.45 18.57
CA GLY A 151 -18.80 2.85 18.97
C GLY A 151 -17.35 3.34 18.91
N LEU A 152 -16.37 2.43 18.88
CA LEU A 152 -14.94 2.73 18.79
C LEU A 152 -14.47 2.72 17.33
N LEU A 153 -13.56 3.64 16.99
CA LEU A 153 -12.94 3.72 15.67
C LEU A 153 -11.71 2.80 15.62
N TYR A 154 -11.78 1.75 14.81
CA TYR A 154 -10.67 0.86 14.52
C TYR A 154 -10.07 1.21 13.18
N GLN A 155 -8.76 1.09 13.07
CA GLN A 155 -8.10 1.15 11.78
C GLN A 155 -8.07 -0.24 11.14
N ALA A 156 -8.28 -0.34 9.83
CA ALA A 156 -7.94 -1.55 9.11
C ALA A 156 -6.43 -1.83 9.22
N GLU A 157 -6.05 -3.10 9.31
CA GLU A 157 -4.64 -3.48 9.14
C GLU A 157 -4.13 -2.96 7.78
N VAL A 158 -2.85 -2.56 7.70
CA VAL A 158 -2.21 -2.07 6.45
C VAL A 158 -2.30 -3.10 5.31
N GLU A 159 -2.50 -4.37 5.63
CA GLU A 159 -2.72 -5.44 4.64
C GLU A 159 -4.10 -5.34 3.95
N ASN A 160 -5.02 -4.52 4.47
CA ASN A 160 -6.37 -4.26 3.94
C ASN A 160 -6.49 -2.90 3.22
N ASN A 161 -5.40 -2.40 2.63
CA ASN A 161 -5.43 -1.19 1.82
C ASN A 161 -6.40 -1.34 0.64
N LEU A 162 -7.19 -0.30 0.38
CA LEU A 162 -8.08 -0.26 -0.78
C LEU A 162 -7.45 0.58 -1.88
N TYR A 163 -7.63 0.16 -3.14
CA TYR A 163 -7.21 0.93 -4.32
C TYR A 163 -8.43 1.51 -5.01
N VAL A 164 -8.59 2.83 -4.92
CA VAL A 164 -9.86 3.52 -5.22
C VAL A 164 -9.64 4.65 -6.24
N PRO A 165 -10.61 4.94 -7.11
CA PRO A 165 -10.50 6.04 -8.06
C PRO A 165 -10.59 7.39 -7.35
N GLN A 166 -9.96 8.43 -7.91
CA GLN A 166 -10.03 9.79 -7.37
C GLN A 166 -11.46 10.27 -7.15
N GLU A 167 -12.38 9.95 -8.07
CA GLU A 167 -13.78 10.38 -8.02
C GLU A 167 -14.60 9.77 -6.88
N SER A 168 -14.11 8.71 -6.21
CA SER A 168 -14.77 8.14 -5.03
C SER A 168 -14.30 8.75 -3.71
N LEU A 169 -13.37 9.70 -3.75
CA LEU A 169 -12.84 10.37 -2.57
C LEU A 169 -13.40 11.78 -2.42
N LEU A 170 -13.76 12.13 -1.20
CA LEU A 170 -14.12 13.48 -0.79
C LEU A 170 -13.21 13.92 0.36
N LEU A 171 -12.72 15.16 0.31
CA LEU A 171 -11.90 15.71 1.39
C LEU A 171 -12.75 15.85 2.66
N HIS A 172 -12.23 15.38 3.79
CA HIS A 172 -12.99 15.43 5.04
C HIS A 172 -13.07 16.90 5.55
N PRO A 173 -14.28 17.46 5.78
CA PRO A 173 -14.44 18.89 6.05
C PRO A 173 -13.76 19.34 7.35
N SER A 174 -13.77 18.49 8.37
CA SER A 174 -13.30 18.83 9.72
C SER A 174 -12.06 18.04 10.17
N GLY A 175 -11.44 17.22 9.30
CA GLY A 175 -10.52 16.16 9.72
C GLY A 175 -11.19 15.10 10.63
N ILE A 176 -10.48 14.06 11.06
CA ILE A 176 -11.04 13.12 12.04
C ILE A 176 -11.00 13.80 13.41
N TYR A 177 -12.16 14.00 14.02
CA TYR A 177 -12.23 14.22 15.46
C TYR A 177 -11.99 12.87 16.13
N HIS A 178 -10.73 12.55 16.44
CA HIS A 178 -10.45 11.51 17.40
C HIS A 178 -10.81 12.07 18.77
N ASP A 179 -11.86 11.56 19.40
CA ASP A 179 -12.01 11.79 20.83
C ASP A 179 -10.72 11.32 21.52
N TYR A 180 -10.25 12.06 22.52
CA TYR A 180 -8.93 11.92 23.16
C TYR A 180 -8.60 10.49 23.67
N TRP A 181 -9.61 9.61 23.72
CA TRP A 181 -9.51 8.20 24.09
C TRP A 181 -9.26 7.23 22.91
N ASP A 182 -9.54 7.64 21.67
CA ASP A 182 -9.32 6.86 20.44
C ASP A 182 -7.87 6.95 19.93
N VAL A 183 -7.11 7.99 20.34
CA VAL A 183 -5.75 8.27 19.83
C VAL A 183 -4.72 7.20 20.24
N GLN A 184 -4.96 6.47 21.34
CA GLN A 184 -4.03 5.43 21.82
C GLN A 184 -4.07 4.13 21.01
N HIS A 185 -5.03 3.98 20.09
CA HIS A 185 -5.25 2.76 19.32
C HIS A 185 -4.96 2.91 17.81
N ILE A 186 -4.39 4.03 17.37
CA ILE A 186 -4.13 4.31 15.94
C ILE A 186 -2.66 4.06 15.57
N ASP A 187 -2.07 3.00 16.13
CA ASP A 187 -0.68 2.61 15.82
C ASP A 187 -0.59 1.14 15.37
N TYR A 188 -1.62 0.67 14.62
CA TYR A 188 -1.63 -0.65 13.99
C TYR A 188 -1.01 -0.61 12.58
N GLY A 189 0.13 0.08 12.42
CA GLY A 189 0.95 0.05 11.21
C GLY A 189 1.07 1.34 10.40
N LEU A 190 0.40 2.44 10.79
CA LEU A 190 0.62 3.76 10.16
C LEU A 190 1.99 4.34 10.45
N GLY A 191 2.61 4.00 11.60
CA GLY A 191 3.96 4.42 11.95
C GLY A 191 5.04 4.04 10.93
N ILE A 192 4.76 3.09 10.04
CA ILE A 192 5.62 2.72 8.91
C ILE A 192 5.71 3.87 7.88
N TYR A 193 4.65 4.68 7.75
CA TYR A 193 4.52 5.71 6.73
C TYR A 193 4.46 7.13 7.30
N PHE A 194 4.01 7.29 8.55
CA PHE A 194 3.70 8.58 9.15
C PHE A 194 4.33 8.71 10.53
N GLU A 195 4.76 9.92 10.87
CA GLU A 195 5.37 10.22 12.18
C GLU A 195 4.33 10.55 13.24
N LEU A 196 3.28 11.27 12.87
CA LEU A 196 2.24 11.72 13.79
C LEU A 196 0.94 12.09 13.05
N PHE A 197 -0.13 12.24 13.83
CA PHE A 197 -1.37 12.87 13.40
C PHE A 197 -1.46 14.28 13.99
N ASP A 198 -1.65 15.30 13.15
CA ASP A 198 -1.67 16.72 13.58
C ASP A 198 -3.07 17.23 13.96
N GLY A 199 -4.08 16.35 13.96
CA GLY A 199 -5.49 16.69 14.17
C GLY A 199 -6.29 16.79 12.86
N ARG A 200 -5.64 16.98 11.72
CA ARG A 200 -6.30 17.08 10.41
C ARG A 200 -5.78 16.08 9.40
N ARG A 201 -4.50 15.74 9.45
CA ARG A 201 -3.82 14.82 8.56
C ARG A 201 -2.73 14.05 9.29
N TYR A 202 -2.26 12.99 8.65
CA TYR A 202 -1.04 12.31 9.04
C TYR A 202 0.16 12.98 8.37
N VAL A 203 1.19 13.27 9.15
CA VAL A 203 2.44 13.85 8.66
C VAL A 203 3.33 12.72 8.17
N PRO A 204 3.72 12.69 6.87
CA PRO A 204 4.59 11.64 6.34
C PRO A 204 5.94 11.61 7.06
N ASN A 205 6.46 10.42 7.32
CA ASN A 205 7.81 10.26 7.85
C ASN A 205 8.88 10.62 6.81
N ASP A 206 10.14 10.74 7.22
CA ASP A 206 11.25 11.09 6.32
C ASP A 206 11.31 10.24 5.03
N GLU A 207 11.11 8.92 5.12
CA GLU A 207 11.14 8.03 3.94
C GLU A 207 9.96 8.30 3.01
N HIS A 208 8.76 8.42 3.55
CA HIS A 208 7.54 8.67 2.79
C HIS A 208 7.54 10.08 2.19
N LYS A 209 8.08 11.06 2.91
CA LYS A 209 8.29 12.43 2.44
C LYS A 209 9.30 12.49 1.31
N ALA A 210 10.37 11.71 1.37
CA ALA A 210 11.31 11.60 0.26
C ALA A 210 10.67 10.97 -0.98
N HIS A 211 9.72 10.05 -0.80
CA HIS A 211 9.00 9.41 -1.90
C HIS A 211 7.92 10.31 -2.52
N PHE A 212 7.23 11.16 -1.73
CA PHE A 212 6.22 12.12 -2.21
C PHE A 212 6.53 13.55 -1.73
N PRO A 213 7.57 14.21 -2.28
CA PRO A 213 8.11 15.45 -1.73
C PRO A 213 7.16 16.65 -1.79
N ASP A 214 6.22 16.66 -2.73
CA ASP A 214 5.32 17.81 -2.96
C ASP A 214 4.02 17.72 -2.13
N ASP A 215 3.71 16.54 -1.59
CA ASP A 215 2.40 16.25 -0.97
C ASP A 215 2.21 16.96 0.38
N ASP A 216 3.30 17.21 1.12
CA ASP A 216 3.21 17.93 2.39
C ASP A 216 2.67 19.36 2.20
N ALA A 217 3.21 20.07 1.22
CA ALA A 217 2.76 21.40 0.87
C ALA A 217 1.34 21.39 0.28
N ALA A 218 1.05 20.44 -0.61
CA ALA A 218 -0.27 20.31 -1.23
C ALA A 218 -1.37 20.02 -0.19
N ALA A 219 -1.10 19.13 0.77
CA ALA A 219 -2.03 18.83 1.85
C ALA A 219 -2.34 20.08 2.69
N LEU A 220 -1.32 20.87 3.04
CA LEU A 220 -1.50 22.12 3.79
C LEU A 220 -2.35 23.14 3.00
N SER A 221 -2.10 23.30 1.71
CA SER A 221 -2.91 24.19 0.86
C SER A 221 -4.38 23.76 0.79
N LEU A 222 -4.65 22.48 0.58
CA LEU A 222 -6.02 21.94 0.51
C LEU A 222 -6.77 22.14 1.84
N ILE A 223 -6.09 21.95 2.98
CA ILE A 223 -6.68 22.18 4.30
C ILE A 223 -6.98 23.67 4.49
N GLN A 224 -6.09 24.57 4.07
CA GLN A 224 -6.29 26.02 4.17
C GLN A 224 -7.46 26.52 3.31
N GLU A 225 -7.64 25.98 2.10
CA GLU A 225 -8.77 26.32 1.23
C GLU A 225 -10.12 26.05 1.89
N ILE A 226 -10.25 24.95 2.64
CA ILE A 226 -11.47 24.67 3.41
C ILE A 226 -11.75 25.77 4.44
N TYR A 227 -10.74 26.17 5.20
CA TYR A 227 -10.92 27.20 6.24
C TYR A 227 -11.16 28.60 5.67
N GLY A 228 -10.60 28.91 4.49
CA GLY A 228 -10.85 30.16 3.79
C GLY A 228 -12.32 30.35 3.41
N VAL A 229 -13.08 29.25 3.26
CA VAL A 229 -14.52 29.27 2.96
C VAL A 229 -15.36 29.48 4.22
N GLU A 230 -14.95 28.94 5.39
CA GLU A 230 -15.69 29.10 6.64
C GLU A 230 -15.74 30.56 7.14
N TYR A 231 -14.69 31.37 6.90
CA TYR A 231 -14.68 32.78 7.29
C TYR A 231 -15.53 33.70 6.40
N LEU A 232 -15.95 33.25 5.22
CA LEU A 232 -16.82 34.03 4.32
C LEU A 232 -18.33 33.82 4.59
N LEU A 233 -18.69 32.84 5.43
CA LEU A 233 -20.08 32.50 5.74
C LEU A 233 -20.56 33.02 7.11
N ILE A 234 -19.70 33.75 7.84
CA ILE A 234 -20.02 34.30 9.17
C ILE A 234 -20.34 35.82 9.09
N ASP A 235 -20.10 36.46 7.94
CA ASP A 235 -20.38 37.88 7.68
C ASP A 235 -21.61 38.09 6.75
N GLU A 236 -22.75 37.47 7.08
CA GLU A 236 -24.09 37.89 6.57
C GLU A 236 -25.07 38.15 7.72
#